data_AF-A0A4Q3SPS1-F1
#
_entry.id   AF-A0A4Q3SPS1-F1
#
_cell.length_a   1.000
_cell.length_b   1.000
_cell.length_c   1.000
_cell.angle_alpha   90.00
_cell.angle_beta   90.00
_cell.angle_gamma   90.00
#
_symmetry.space_group_name_H-M   'P 1'
#
loop_
_entity.id
_entity.type
_entity.pdbx_description
1 polymer ?
#
loop_
_entity_poly.entity_id
_entity_poly.type
_entity_poly.pdbx_seq_one_letter_code
_entity_poly.pdbx_strand_id
1 'polypeptide(L)'
;TMWSDAHEAAPGSVTQVRAATGELVRLAKKHGVAVILVGHVTKEGTIAGPRVIEHMVDAVLSFEGERGYPFRILRGTKNRFGATDEIGVFEMGDAGLGEVTNPSALFLDTSGERAAGAAVFAGIEGSRPVLVEFQALVAPSAYGTPRRAVVGWDSGRLAMVLAVLESRCGLSLGNRDVYLNVAGGLRVSEPAADLAAAAALASSALDEALPQDCVVFGEISLSGDIRPVSRMESRMKEAAKLGFKRVLGPQDLEGGSMKIHGVTRLADAIRRIGESQWE
;
A
#
# COMPACT_ATOMS: atom_id res chain seq x y z
N THR A 1 17.17 1.45 29.40
CA THR A 1 17.49 0.07 28.97
C THR A 1 16.81 -0.88 29.92
N MET A 2 16.04 -1.84 29.44
CA MET A 2 15.25 -2.76 30.26
C MET A 2 16.13 -3.89 30.83
N TRP A 3 16.09 -4.11 32.15
CA TRP A 3 16.94 -5.07 32.87
C TRP A 3 16.27 -5.49 34.19
N SER A 4 16.47 -6.74 34.62
CA SER A 4 16.00 -7.33 35.89
C SER A 4 17.18 -7.98 36.63
N ASP A 5 17.34 -7.71 37.91
CA ASP A 5 18.35 -8.31 38.78
C ASP A 5 18.06 -9.77 39.15
N ALA A 6 16.83 -10.24 38.89
CA ALA A 6 16.41 -11.62 39.14
C ALA A 6 17.00 -12.65 38.15
N HIS A 7 17.67 -12.18 37.09
CA HIS A 7 18.19 -13.03 36.02
C HIS A 7 19.66 -12.71 35.74
N GLU A 8 20.53 -13.72 35.88
CA GLU A 8 21.95 -13.64 35.54
C GLU A 8 22.15 -13.71 34.01
N ALA A 9 21.73 -12.64 33.31
CA ALA A 9 21.96 -12.46 31.89
C ALA A 9 22.43 -11.04 31.59
N ALA A 10 23.29 -10.89 30.58
CA ALA A 10 23.79 -9.58 30.18
C ALA A 10 22.62 -8.65 29.75
N PRO A 11 22.63 -7.35 30.13
CA PRO A 11 21.68 -6.37 29.64
C PRO A 11 21.60 -6.36 28.11
N GLY A 12 20.38 -6.32 27.56
CA GLY A 12 20.15 -6.33 26.10
C GLY A 12 20.20 -7.72 25.44
N SER A 13 20.55 -8.78 26.18
CA SER A 13 20.42 -10.16 25.69
C SER A 13 18.95 -10.57 25.55
N VAL A 14 18.67 -11.54 24.67
CA VAL A 14 17.32 -12.08 24.44
C VAL A 14 16.66 -12.55 25.73
N THR A 15 17.42 -13.28 26.56
CA THR A 15 16.95 -13.80 27.85
C THR A 15 16.52 -12.66 28.78
N GLN A 16 17.36 -11.64 28.92
CA GLN A 16 17.10 -10.50 29.80
C GLN A 16 15.89 -9.68 29.35
N VAL A 17 15.77 -9.44 28.04
CA VAL A 17 14.68 -8.68 27.45
C VAL A 17 13.34 -9.41 27.62
N ARG A 18 13.31 -10.74 27.42
CA ARG A 18 12.09 -11.55 27.64
C ARG A 18 11.67 -11.57 29.10
N ALA A 19 12.61 -11.79 30.01
CA ALA A 19 12.35 -11.86 31.44
C ALA A 19 11.72 -10.56 31.96
N ALA A 20 12.37 -9.43 31.70
CA ALA A 20 11.89 -8.12 32.12
C ALA A 20 10.55 -7.75 31.45
N THR A 21 10.34 -8.11 30.18
CA THR A 21 9.02 -7.94 29.52
C THR A 21 7.93 -8.73 30.26
N GLY A 22 8.21 -9.97 30.66
CA GLY A 22 7.27 -10.81 31.40
C GLY A 22 6.89 -10.22 32.77
N GLU A 23 7.86 -9.63 33.48
CA GLU A 23 7.61 -8.90 34.73
C GLU A 23 6.72 -7.68 34.52
N LEU A 24 7.01 -6.87 33.49
CA LEU A 24 6.21 -5.67 33.14
C LEU A 24 4.78 -6.03 32.73
N VAL A 25 4.58 -7.11 31.98
CA VAL A 25 3.23 -7.61 31.63
C VAL A 25 2.47 -8.06 32.89
N ARG A 26 3.13 -8.76 33.82
CA ARG A 26 2.50 -9.13 35.11
C ARG A 26 2.14 -7.89 35.93
N LEU A 27 3.03 -6.90 35.97
CA LEU A 27 2.79 -5.64 36.66
C LEU A 27 1.58 -4.91 36.08
N ALA A 28 1.50 -4.79 34.75
CA ALA A 28 0.38 -4.18 34.03
C ALA A 28 -0.95 -4.85 34.40
N LYS A 29 -1.00 -6.20 34.35
CA LYS A 29 -2.19 -6.98 34.71
C LYS A 29 -2.58 -6.86 36.18
N LYS A 30 -1.60 -6.84 37.09
CA LYS A 30 -1.83 -6.76 38.53
C LYS A 30 -2.41 -5.40 38.96
N HIS A 31 -1.96 -4.32 38.33
CA HIS A 31 -2.34 -2.95 38.72
C HIS A 31 -3.34 -2.29 37.76
N GLY A 32 -3.70 -2.95 36.65
CA GLY A 32 -4.61 -2.39 35.65
C GLY A 32 -4.05 -1.16 34.93
N VAL A 33 -2.72 -1.09 34.74
CA VAL A 33 -2.03 0.05 34.10
C VAL A 33 -1.57 -0.28 32.68
N ALA A 34 -1.51 0.72 31.81
CA ALA A 34 -0.92 0.60 30.49
C ALA A 34 0.61 0.72 30.55
N VAL A 35 1.33 -0.17 29.87
CA VAL A 35 2.80 -0.14 29.76
C VAL A 35 3.17 -0.08 28.28
N ILE A 36 3.91 0.97 27.90
CA ILE A 36 4.43 1.15 26.54
C ILE A 36 5.90 0.75 26.52
N LEU A 37 6.25 -0.19 25.64
CA LEU A 37 7.62 -0.64 25.44
C LEU A 37 8.15 -0.10 24.11
N VAL A 38 9.32 0.55 24.15
CA VAL A 38 9.98 1.07 22.95
C VAL A 38 11.12 0.13 22.56
N GLY A 39 11.00 -0.49 21.39
CA GLY A 39 12.03 -1.38 20.84
C GLY A 39 12.61 -0.81 19.55
N HIS A 40 13.92 -0.55 19.55
CA HIS A 40 14.63 -0.08 18.36
C HIS A 40 14.98 -1.27 17.46
N VAL A 41 14.68 -1.17 16.17
CA VAL A 41 15.09 -2.18 15.18
C VAL A 41 16.55 -1.96 14.83
N THR A 42 17.43 -2.85 15.28
CA THR A 42 18.84 -2.86 14.91
C THR A 42 19.05 -3.75 13.69
N LYS A 43 19.89 -3.32 12.74
CA LYS A 43 20.25 -4.11 11.55
C LYS A 43 21.25 -5.23 11.86
N GLU A 44 21.93 -5.12 13.01
CA GLU A 44 22.94 -6.06 13.46
C GLU A 44 22.36 -6.87 14.62
N GLY A 45 22.28 -8.19 14.46
CA GLY A 45 21.65 -9.14 15.39
C GLY A 45 22.38 -9.33 16.73
N THR A 46 23.19 -8.36 17.15
CA THR A 46 23.94 -8.35 18.41
C THR A 46 23.07 -7.95 19.61
N ILE A 47 21.95 -7.25 19.37
CA ILE A 47 20.98 -6.84 20.40
C ILE A 47 19.63 -7.51 20.12
N ALA A 48 18.95 -7.97 21.17
CA ALA A 48 17.60 -8.51 21.06
C ALA A 48 16.64 -7.46 20.49
N GLY A 49 16.25 -7.63 19.23
CA GLY A 49 15.31 -6.73 18.56
C GLY A 49 13.87 -6.87 19.09
N PRO A 50 12.98 -5.91 18.78
CA PRO A 50 11.59 -5.92 19.23
C PRO A 50 10.83 -7.21 18.90
N ARG A 51 11.20 -7.86 17.78
CA ARG A 51 10.66 -9.16 17.35
C ARG A 51 10.71 -10.26 18.41
N VAL A 52 11.68 -10.19 19.32
CA VAL A 52 11.90 -11.19 20.37
C VAL A 52 10.71 -11.27 21.34
N ILE A 53 9.97 -10.17 21.53
CA ILE A 53 8.90 -10.04 22.52
C ILE A 53 7.51 -9.85 21.92
N GLU A 54 7.38 -9.79 20.58
CA GLU A 54 6.10 -9.57 19.88
C GLU A 54 4.99 -10.56 20.29
N HIS A 55 5.36 -11.82 20.53
CA HIS A 55 4.41 -12.84 20.97
C HIS A 55 3.97 -12.66 22.44
N MET A 56 4.79 -12.01 23.28
CA MET A 56 4.55 -11.83 24.73
C MET A 56 3.63 -10.65 25.06
N VAL A 57 3.55 -9.66 24.19
CA VAL A 57 2.80 -8.41 24.41
C VAL A 57 1.38 -8.47 23.85
N ASP A 58 0.50 -7.58 24.31
CA ASP A 58 -0.90 -7.54 23.86
C ASP A 58 -1.09 -6.77 22.54
N ALA A 59 -0.24 -5.78 22.27
CA ALA A 59 -0.21 -5.05 21.00
C ALA A 59 1.23 -4.82 20.52
N VAL A 60 1.41 -4.79 19.20
CA VAL A 60 2.68 -4.49 18.52
C VAL A 60 2.37 -3.45 17.46
N LEU A 61 3.06 -2.31 17.56
CA LEU A 61 2.98 -1.20 16.61
C LEU A 61 4.37 -0.99 16.02
N SER A 62 4.46 -0.87 14.69
CA SER A 62 5.66 -0.42 14.01
C SER A 62 5.52 1.05 13.62
N PHE A 63 6.56 1.84 13.86
CA PHE A 63 6.64 3.23 13.42
C PHE A 63 7.70 3.33 12.34
N GLU A 64 7.25 3.47 11.11
CA GLU A 64 8.07 3.35 9.91
C GLU A 64 8.06 4.65 9.12
N GLY A 65 9.13 4.92 8.41
CA GLY A 65 9.22 6.07 7.52
C GLY A 65 10.23 5.80 6.43
N GLU A 66 9.86 6.13 5.20
CA GLU A 66 10.76 6.00 4.06
C GLU A 66 11.65 7.23 3.94
N ARG A 67 12.90 7.03 3.49
CA ARG A 67 13.84 8.14 3.29
C ARG A 67 13.36 8.98 2.11
N GLY A 68 13.32 10.30 2.31
CA GLY A 68 12.87 11.25 1.29
C GLY A 68 11.41 11.69 1.45
N TYR A 69 10.65 11.05 2.34
CA TYR A 69 9.31 11.48 2.69
C TYR A 69 9.26 12.05 4.12
N PRO A 70 8.57 13.18 4.35
CA PRO A 70 8.52 13.82 5.67
C PRO A 70 7.61 13.07 6.66
N PHE A 71 6.80 12.13 6.18
CA PHE A 71 5.85 11.39 7.00
C PHE A 71 6.41 10.12 7.64
N ARG A 72 5.70 9.70 8.68
CA ARG A 72 5.89 8.49 9.46
C ARG A 72 4.55 7.78 9.59
N ILE A 73 4.55 6.48 9.33
CA ILE A 73 3.38 5.62 9.40
C ILE A 73 3.51 4.77 10.66
N LEU A 74 2.52 4.88 11.55
CA LEU A 74 2.33 3.98 12.67
C LEU A 74 1.37 2.87 12.24
N ARG A 75 1.78 1.61 12.34
CA ARG A 75 1.01 0.47 11.84
C ARG A 75 0.92 -0.61 12.91
N GLY A 76 -0.28 -1.16 13.10
CA GLY A 76 -0.45 -2.37 13.91
C GLY A 76 0.07 -3.62 13.20
N THR A 77 0.73 -4.52 13.91
CA THR A 77 0.99 -5.89 13.42
C THR A 77 0.37 -6.95 14.33
N LYS A 78 0.08 -6.57 15.58
CA LYS A 78 -0.68 -7.35 16.55
C LYS A 78 -1.49 -6.39 17.41
N ASN A 79 -2.76 -6.68 17.65
CA ASN A 79 -3.60 -5.88 18.50
C ASN A 79 -4.68 -6.76 19.12
N ARG A 80 -4.59 -7.04 20.42
CA ARG A 80 -5.61 -7.82 21.15
C ARG A 80 -6.86 -7.01 21.48
N PHE A 81 -6.83 -5.70 21.31
CA PHE A 81 -7.90 -4.78 21.72
C PHE A 81 -8.53 -4.04 20.53
N GLY A 82 -8.19 -4.39 19.30
CA GLY A 82 -8.69 -3.71 18.11
C GLY A 82 -8.13 -4.32 16.83
N ALA A 83 -8.36 -3.62 15.71
CA ALA A 83 -7.87 -4.03 14.41
C ALA A 83 -6.33 -3.93 14.36
N THR A 84 -5.69 -4.87 13.65
CA THR A 84 -4.24 -4.83 13.39
C THR A 84 -3.91 -3.97 12.18
N ASP A 85 -4.86 -3.74 11.32
CA ASP A 85 -4.66 -3.25 9.97
C ASP A 85 -4.79 -1.70 9.91
N GLU A 86 -5.11 -1.05 11.02
CA GLU A 86 -5.14 0.40 11.15
C GLU A 86 -3.76 1.05 11.04
N ILE A 87 -3.76 2.22 10.41
CA ILE A 87 -2.58 3.08 10.30
C ILE A 87 -2.86 4.48 10.86
N GLY A 88 -1.86 5.04 11.53
CA GLY A 88 -1.76 6.46 11.84
C GLY A 88 -0.69 7.11 10.97
N VAL A 89 -0.99 8.24 10.36
CA VAL A 89 -0.04 8.98 9.52
C VAL A 89 0.34 10.26 10.25
N PHE A 90 1.64 10.49 10.37
CA PHE A 90 2.21 11.62 11.09
C PHE A 90 3.25 12.31 10.23
N GLU A 91 3.43 13.61 10.42
CA GLU A 91 4.50 14.39 9.82
C GLU A 91 5.43 14.93 10.92
N MET A 92 6.74 14.87 10.69
CA MET A 92 7.70 15.45 11.63
C MET A 92 7.93 16.92 11.27
N GLY A 93 7.33 17.82 12.04
CA GLY A 93 7.59 19.26 11.96
C GLY A 93 8.55 19.75 13.03
N ASP A 94 8.79 21.06 13.07
CA ASP A 94 9.71 21.69 14.04
C ASP A 94 9.30 21.46 15.50
N ALA A 95 7.99 21.35 15.77
CA ALA A 95 7.43 21.11 17.10
C ALA A 95 7.33 19.61 17.47
N GLY A 96 7.67 18.70 16.55
CA GLY A 96 7.54 17.24 16.72
C GLY A 96 6.52 16.62 15.76
N LEU A 97 5.94 15.49 16.16
CA LEU A 97 4.99 14.73 15.34
C LEU A 97 3.61 15.41 15.34
N GLY A 98 3.16 15.83 14.16
CA GLY A 98 1.79 16.26 13.90
C GLY A 98 0.98 15.15 13.22
N GLU A 99 -0.29 14.99 13.59
CA GLU A 99 -1.20 14.07 12.91
C GLU A 99 -1.58 14.59 11.52
N VAL A 100 -1.51 13.71 10.52
CA VAL A 100 -2.03 13.98 9.18
C VAL A 100 -3.45 13.44 9.09
N THR A 101 -4.43 14.34 9.09
CA THR A 101 -5.86 13.99 9.06
C THR A 101 -6.33 13.50 7.69
N ASN A 102 -5.70 13.97 6.61
CA ASN A 102 -5.99 13.55 5.24
C ASN A 102 -4.72 13.07 4.52
N PRO A 103 -4.33 11.80 4.72
CA PRO A 103 -3.12 11.26 4.13
C PRO A 103 -3.22 11.15 2.60
N SER A 104 -4.42 10.90 2.06
CA SER A 104 -4.64 10.77 0.62
C SER A 104 -4.31 12.05 -0.17
N ALA A 105 -4.56 13.23 0.40
CA ALA A 105 -4.17 14.50 -0.22
C ALA A 105 -2.65 14.67 -0.35
N LEU A 106 -1.85 13.97 0.47
CA LEU A 106 -0.39 14.00 0.40
C LEU A 106 0.18 13.05 -0.66
N PHE A 107 -0.55 11.99 -1.01
CA PHE A 107 -0.09 10.96 -1.96
C PHE A 107 -0.52 11.22 -3.40
N LEU A 108 -1.33 12.25 -3.60
CA LEU A 108 -1.85 12.62 -4.91
C LEU A 108 -1.17 13.89 -5.38
N ASP A 109 -0.43 13.80 -6.48
CA ASP A 109 -0.03 15.00 -7.20
C ASP A 109 -1.27 15.57 -7.90
N THR A 110 -1.74 16.71 -7.39
CA THR A 110 -2.89 17.44 -7.95
C THR A 110 -2.44 18.61 -8.82
N SER A 111 -1.12 18.82 -8.96
CA SER A 111 -0.54 20.00 -9.60
C SER A 111 -0.15 19.77 -11.06
N GLY A 112 -1.12 19.42 -11.91
CA GLY A 112 -0.89 19.36 -13.37
C GLY A 112 -1.84 18.44 -14.12
N GLU A 113 -1.71 18.42 -15.45
CA GLU A 113 -2.30 17.38 -16.28
C GLU A 113 -1.65 16.03 -15.93
N ARG A 114 -2.47 14.99 -15.77
CA ARG A 114 -1.98 13.66 -15.40
C ARG A 114 -1.14 13.11 -16.56
N ALA A 115 0.10 12.74 -16.29
CA ALA A 115 0.97 12.12 -17.28
C ALA A 115 0.51 10.68 -17.61
N ALA A 116 0.82 10.23 -18.82
CA ALA A 116 0.69 8.82 -19.17
C ALA A 116 1.54 7.97 -18.21
N GLY A 117 0.99 6.83 -17.80
CA GLY A 117 1.62 5.94 -16.83
C GLY A 117 1.16 6.14 -15.38
N ALA A 118 0.26 7.08 -15.09
CA ALA A 118 -0.26 7.30 -13.74
C ALA A 118 -1.69 6.79 -13.56
N ALA A 119 -1.95 6.03 -12.49
CA ALA A 119 -3.29 5.59 -12.09
C ALA A 119 -3.47 5.70 -10.58
N VAL A 120 -4.56 6.34 -10.13
CA VAL A 120 -4.86 6.45 -8.70
C VAL A 120 -5.57 5.20 -8.21
N PHE A 121 -4.91 4.44 -7.35
CA PHE A 121 -5.47 3.28 -6.68
C PHE A 121 -6.27 3.70 -5.45
N ALA A 122 -7.51 3.22 -5.33
CA ALA A 122 -8.27 3.30 -4.08
C ALA A 122 -8.05 2.03 -3.25
N GLY A 123 -7.06 2.08 -2.37
CA GLY A 123 -6.66 0.98 -1.50
C GLY A 123 -7.41 0.93 -0.19
N ILE A 124 -7.37 -0.24 0.45
CA ILE A 124 -7.76 -0.39 1.85
C ILE A 124 -6.49 -0.72 2.62
N GLU A 125 -6.06 0.23 3.44
CA GLU A 125 -5.01 0.00 4.42
C GLU A 125 -5.70 -0.36 5.73
N GLY A 126 -5.91 -1.66 5.85
CA GLY A 126 -6.69 -2.30 6.88
C GLY A 126 -8.15 -1.92 6.98
N SER A 127 -8.49 -1.04 7.94
CA SER A 127 -9.86 -0.57 8.05
C SER A 127 -10.13 0.68 7.22
N ARG A 128 -9.07 1.43 6.88
CA ARG A 128 -9.15 2.77 6.31
C ARG A 128 -8.94 2.76 4.79
N PRO A 129 -9.83 3.38 4.01
CA PRO A 129 -9.57 3.65 2.61
C PRO A 129 -8.48 4.72 2.45
N VAL A 130 -7.53 4.48 1.57
CA VAL A 130 -6.41 5.39 1.26
C VAL A 130 -6.25 5.45 -0.26
N LEU A 131 -6.10 6.65 -0.81
CA LEU A 131 -5.75 6.81 -2.22
C LEU A 131 -4.25 6.92 -2.39
N VAL A 132 -3.70 6.19 -3.36
CA VAL A 132 -2.28 6.15 -3.67
C VAL A 132 -2.08 6.10 -5.17
N GLU A 133 -1.11 6.83 -5.70
CA GLU A 133 -0.81 6.80 -7.13
C GLU A 133 0.15 5.65 -7.48
N PHE A 134 -0.23 4.85 -8.47
CA PHE A 134 0.64 3.93 -9.18
C PHE A 134 1.23 4.63 -10.40
N GLN A 135 2.54 4.60 -10.51
CA GLN A 135 3.31 5.19 -11.60
C GLN A 135 4.04 4.09 -12.35
N ALA A 136 3.84 4.03 -13.66
CA ALA A 136 4.48 3.09 -14.55
C ALA A 136 5.28 3.83 -15.63
N LEU A 137 6.44 3.27 -15.97
CA LEU A 137 7.20 3.66 -17.14
C LEU A 137 7.52 2.39 -17.95
N VAL A 138 7.00 2.36 -19.17
CA VAL A 138 7.18 1.28 -20.13
C VAL A 138 7.99 1.80 -21.30
N ALA A 139 9.24 1.37 -21.43
CA ALA A 139 10.17 1.85 -22.44
C ALA A 139 10.72 0.70 -23.30
N PRO A 140 11.10 0.95 -24.57
CA PRO A 140 11.81 -0.05 -25.36
C PRO A 140 13.08 -0.52 -24.64
N SER A 141 13.29 -1.83 -24.55
CA SER A 141 14.52 -2.35 -23.96
C SER A 141 15.67 -2.20 -24.95
N ALA A 142 16.82 -1.69 -24.47
CA ALA A 142 17.96 -1.42 -25.34
C ALA A 142 18.62 -2.72 -25.84
N TYR A 143 18.99 -3.64 -24.94
CA TYR A 143 19.54 -4.96 -25.27
C TYR A 143 19.44 -5.92 -24.07
N GLY A 144 19.23 -7.21 -24.34
CA GLY A 144 19.25 -8.27 -23.32
C GLY A 144 17.87 -8.63 -22.76
N THR A 145 17.83 -9.15 -21.53
CA THR A 145 16.58 -9.45 -20.84
C THR A 145 15.96 -8.16 -20.32
N PRO A 146 14.71 -7.83 -20.70
CA PRO A 146 14.10 -6.57 -20.28
C PRO A 146 14.00 -6.43 -18.77
N ARG A 147 14.26 -5.22 -18.30
CA ARG A 147 14.28 -4.92 -16.87
C ARG A 147 12.85 -4.81 -16.34
N ARG A 148 12.59 -5.42 -15.20
CA ARG A 148 11.33 -5.30 -14.46
C ARG A 148 11.64 -4.86 -13.04
N ALA A 149 11.36 -3.61 -12.73
CA ALA A 149 11.63 -3.02 -11.42
C ALA A 149 10.33 -2.57 -10.77
N VAL A 150 10.18 -2.87 -9.48
CA VAL A 150 9.01 -2.49 -8.69
C VAL A 150 9.43 -1.87 -7.36
N VAL A 151 8.75 -0.81 -6.95
CA VAL A 151 8.91 -0.15 -5.65
C VAL A 151 7.53 0.03 -5.03
N GLY A 152 7.37 -0.39 -3.77
CA GLY A 152 6.10 -0.26 -3.04
C GLY A 152 5.03 -1.32 -3.39
N TRP A 153 5.33 -2.29 -4.26
CA TRP A 153 4.42 -3.39 -4.60
C TRP A 153 5.17 -4.73 -4.83
N ASP A 154 4.43 -5.81 -5.04
CA ASP A 154 4.99 -7.17 -5.20
C ASP A 154 5.43 -7.46 -6.64
N SER A 155 6.65 -8.01 -6.79
CA SER A 155 7.22 -8.34 -8.10
C SER A 155 6.57 -9.56 -8.75
N GLY A 156 6.08 -10.52 -7.96
CA GLY A 156 5.34 -11.68 -8.45
C GLY A 156 4.00 -11.28 -9.07
N ARG A 157 3.24 -10.39 -8.40
CA ARG A 157 2.01 -9.80 -8.91
C ARG A 157 2.26 -8.98 -10.17
N LEU A 158 3.32 -8.18 -10.23
CA LEU A 158 3.70 -7.48 -11.47
C LEU A 158 3.92 -8.47 -12.63
N ALA A 159 4.67 -9.55 -12.41
CA ALA A 159 4.91 -10.55 -13.45
C ALA A 159 3.60 -11.21 -13.94
N MET A 160 2.67 -11.49 -13.03
CA MET A 160 1.35 -12.02 -13.36
C MET A 160 0.52 -11.03 -14.19
N VAL A 161 0.44 -9.77 -13.77
CA VAL A 161 -0.29 -8.72 -14.50
C VAL A 161 0.28 -8.52 -15.90
N LEU A 162 1.61 -8.48 -16.05
CA LEU A 162 2.27 -8.39 -17.35
C LEU A 162 1.89 -9.56 -18.26
N ALA A 163 1.89 -10.78 -17.73
CA ALA A 163 1.51 -11.98 -18.49
C ALA A 163 0.04 -11.94 -18.96
N VAL A 164 -0.87 -11.43 -18.13
CA VAL A 164 -2.30 -11.28 -18.51
C VAL A 164 -2.48 -10.18 -19.55
N LEU A 165 -1.82 -9.02 -19.39
CA LEU A 165 -1.87 -7.94 -20.38
C LEU A 165 -1.38 -8.40 -21.76
N GLU A 166 -0.29 -9.16 -21.81
CA GLU A 166 0.26 -9.66 -23.06
C GLU A 166 -0.62 -10.77 -23.67
N SER A 167 -1.01 -11.77 -22.88
CA SER A 167 -1.75 -12.94 -23.39
C SER A 167 -3.25 -12.71 -23.64
N ARG A 168 -3.87 -11.76 -22.93
CA ARG A 168 -5.33 -11.52 -22.99
C ARG A 168 -5.70 -10.18 -23.61
N CYS A 169 -4.83 -9.19 -23.54
CA CYS A 169 -5.11 -7.84 -24.07
C CYS A 169 -4.28 -7.50 -25.32
N GLY A 170 -3.32 -8.34 -25.71
CA GLY A 170 -2.48 -8.12 -26.89
C GLY A 170 -1.46 -7.00 -26.73
N LEU A 171 -1.18 -6.57 -25.49
CA LEU A 171 -0.20 -5.53 -25.21
C LEU A 171 1.22 -6.12 -25.26
N SER A 172 2.00 -5.80 -26.30
CA SER A 172 3.35 -6.33 -26.45
C SER A 172 4.32 -5.65 -25.48
N LEU A 173 4.55 -6.30 -24.34
CA LEU A 173 5.42 -5.84 -23.26
C LEU A 173 6.66 -6.74 -23.07
N GLY A 174 6.71 -7.90 -23.72
CA GLY A 174 7.78 -8.88 -23.56
C GLY A 174 9.18 -8.38 -23.89
N ASN A 175 9.32 -7.35 -24.72
CA ASN A 175 10.57 -6.70 -25.12
C ASN A 175 10.76 -5.28 -24.54
N ARG A 176 9.98 -4.91 -23.53
CA ARG A 176 10.00 -3.58 -22.93
C ARG A 176 10.51 -3.63 -21.50
N ASP A 177 11.29 -2.62 -21.14
CA ASP A 177 11.63 -2.37 -19.75
C ASP A 177 10.40 -1.78 -19.04
N VAL A 178 10.13 -2.31 -17.86
CA VAL A 178 8.98 -1.94 -17.03
C VAL A 178 9.47 -1.49 -15.66
N TYR A 179 9.12 -0.26 -15.30
CA TYR A 179 9.32 0.29 -13.98
C TYR A 179 7.96 0.62 -13.38
N LEU A 180 7.68 0.12 -12.19
CA LEU A 180 6.46 0.42 -11.45
C LEU A 180 6.80 0.96 -10.07
N ASN A 181 6.20 2.07 -9.69
CA ASN A 181 6.39 2.73 -8.41
C ASN A 181 5.04 3.07 -7.78
N VAL A 182 4.91 2.78 -6.49
CA VAL A 182 3.80 3.29 -5.68
C VAL A 182 4.27 4.60 -5.05
N ALA A 183 3.64 5.71 -5.44
CA ALA A 183 3.99 7.03 -4.94
C ALA A 183 3.76 7.14 -3.42
N GLY A 184 4.50 8.02 -2.76
CA GLY A 184 4.32 8.26 -1.33
C GLY A 184 4.92 7.18 -0.42
N GLY A 185 5.84 6.34 -0.91
CA GLY A 185 6.57 5.38 -0.09
C GLY A 185 5.68 4.34 0.64
N LEU A 186 4.43 4.22 0.19
CA LEU A 186 3.48 3.25 0.72
C LEU A 186 3.76 1.88 0.11
N ARG A 187 3.65 0.85 0.94
CA ARG A 187 3.67 -0.54 0.48
C ARG A 187 2.24 -1.04 0.39
N VAL A 188 1.82 -1.36 -0.82
CA VAL A 188 0.50 -1.91 -1.09
C VAL A 188 0.59 -3.44 -1.12
N SER A 189 -0.29 -4.11 -0.39
CA SER A 189 -0.36 -5.57 -0.35
C SER A 189 -1.80 -6.07 -0.42
N GLU A 190 -2.51 -5.69 -1.47
CA GLU A 190 -3.91 -6.08 -1.69
C GLU A 190 -4.16 -6.50 -3.16
N PRO A 191 -4.98 -7.55 -3.43
CA PRO A 191 -5.39 -7.91 -4.79
C PRO A 191 -6.08 -6.81 -5.59
N ALA A 192 -6.79 -5.89 -4.92
CA ALA A 192 -7.49 -4.79 -5.57
C ALA A 192 -6.57 -3.83 -6.35
N ALA A 193 -5.26 -3.87 -6.06
CA ALA A 193 -4.26 -3.04 -6.74
C ALA A 193 -3.95 -3.52 -8.16
N ASP A 194 -4.35 -4.74 -8.55
CA ASP A 194 -4.01 -5.32 -9.84
C ASP A 194 -4.50 -4.47 -11.00
N LEU A 195 -5.77 -4.04 -10.96
CA LEU A 195 -6.33 -3.20 -12.01
C LEU A 195 -5.66 -1.82 -12.07
N ALA A 196 -5.26 -1.26 -10.94
CA ALA A 196 -4.56 0.03 -10.91
C ALA A 196 -3.16 -0.08 -11.52
N ALA A 197 -2.41 -1.14 -11.18
CA ALA A 197 -1.11 -1.42 -11.78
C ALA A 197 -1.23 -1.68 -13.29
N ALA A 198 -2.23 -2.48 -13.71
CA ALA A 198 -2.48 -2.75 -15.12
C ALA A 198 -2.88 -1.49 -15.90
N ALA A 199 -3.70 -0.62 -15.30
CA ALA A 199 -4.10 0.65 -15.89
C ALA A 199 -2.90 1.60 -16.05
N ALA A 200 -2.03 1.70 -15.04
CA ALA A 200 -0.80 2.49 -15.12
C ALA A 200 0.12 1.96 -16.24
N LEU A 201 0.35 0.64 -16.29
CA LEU A 201 1.18 0.00 -17.32
C LEU A 201 0.62 0.23 -18.72
N ALA A 202 -0.68 0.05 -18.90
CA ALA A 202 -1.34 0.26 -20.18
C ALA A 202 -1.31 1.73 -20.60
N SER A 203 -1.58 2.65 -19.67
CA SER A 203 -1.46 4.09 -19.88
C SER A 203 -0.07 4.48 -20.37
N SER A 204 1.00 3.97 -19.73
CA SER A 204 2.37 4.23 -20.18
C SER A 204 2.70 3.59 -21.52
N ALA A 205 2.22 2.37 -21.78
CA ALA A 205 2.52 1.66 -23.01
C ALA A 205 1.79 2.24 -24.24
N LEU A 206 0.58 2.77 -24.03
CA LEU A 206 -0.28 3.39 -25.04
C LEU A 206 -0.04 4.91 -25.17
N ASP A 207 0.71 5.51 -24.23
CA ASP A 207 0.94 6.94 -24.12
C ASP A 207 -0.36 7.76 -23.97
N GLU A 208 -1.34 7.18 -23.26
CA GLU A 208 -2.68 7.76 -23.05
C GLU A 208 -2.94 7.90 -21.54
N ALA A 209 -3.20 9.13 -21.08
CA ALA A 209 -3.40 9.42 -19.68
C ALA A 209 -4.81 9.05 -19.18
N LEU A 210 -4.91 8.51 -17.96
CA LEU A 210 -6.20 8.37 -17.30
C LEU A 210 -6.74 9.75 -16.87
N PRO A 211 -8.07 9.95 -16.78
CA PRO A 211 -8.63 11.19 -16.27
C PRO A 211 -8.16 11.47 -14.84
N GLN A 212 -7.86 12.73 -14.55
CA GLN A 212 -7.35 13.15 -13.24
C GLN A 212 -8.30 12.81 -12.09
N ASP A 213 -9.61 12.84 -12.34
CA ASP A 213 -10.68 12.56 -11.38
C ASP A 213 -11.14 11.09 -11.37
N CYS A 214 -10.32 10.18 -11.93
CA CYS A 214 -10.58 8.74 -11.95
C CYS A 214 -9.73 7.99 -10.92
N VAL A 215 -10.39 7.15 -10.11
CA VAL A 215 -9.74 6.12 -9.27
C VAL A 215 -9.95 4.74 -9.87
N VAL A 216 -9.03 3.82 -9.57
CA VAL A 216 -9.01 2.47 -10.12
C VAL A 216 -8.89 1.46 -8.98
N PHE A 217 -9.64 0.37 -9.05
CA PHE A 217 -9.45 -0.80 -8.18
C PHE A 217 -10.14 -2.03 -8.78
N GLY A 218 -9.58 -3.21 -8.53
CA GLY A 218 -10.12 -4.48 -9.00
C GLY A 218 -9.06 -5.57 -8.99
N GLU A 219 -9.47 -6.82 -8.78
CA GLU A 219 -8.56 -7.97 -8.84
C GLU A 219 -8.57 -8.56 -10.25
N ILE A 220 -7.39 -8.88 -10.77
CA ILE A 220 -7.25 -9.49 -12.10
C ILE A 220 -7.09 -11.00 -11.94
N SER A 221 -7.92 -11.78 -12.64
CA SER A 221 -7.71 -13.21 -12.78
C SER A 221 -6.76 -13.52 -13.95
N LEU A 222 -6.17 -14.73 -13.96
CA LEU A 222 -5.35 -15.21 -15.08
C LEU A 222 -6.14 -15.39 -16.39
N SER A 223 -7.47 -15.47 -16.32
CA SER A 223 -8.37 -15.46 -17.50
C SER A 223 -8.60 -14.05 -18.05
N GLY A 224 -8.09 -13.01 -17.37
CA GLY A 224 -8.32 -11.61 -17.71
C GLY A 224 -9.68 -11.08 -17.25
N ASP A 225 -10.36 -11.78 -16.33
CA ASP A 225 -11.58 -11.28 -15.70
C ASP A 225 -11.23 -10.30 -14.58
N ILE A 226 -12.05 -9.26 -14.43
CA ILE A 226 -11.97 -8.29 -13.33
C ILE A 226 -12.97 -8.69 -12.25
N ARG A 227 -12.46 -9.02 -11.07
CA ARG A 227 -13.26 -9.52 -9.95
C ARG A 227 -13.61 -8.40 -8.96
N PRO A 228 -14.81 -8.44 -8.36
CA PRO A 228 -15.16 -7.62 -7.21
C PRO A 228 -14.17 -7.75 -6.06
N VAL A 229 -13.94 -6.66 -5.34
CA VAL A 229 -13.01 -6.60 -4.21
C VAL A 229 -13.73 -6.19 -2.93
N SER A 230 -13.06 -6.29 -1.78
CA SER A 230 -13.66 -5.92 -0.52
C SER A 230 -13.88 -4.39 -0.40
N ARG A 231 -14.91 -3.99 0.35
CA ARG A 231 -15.16 -2.60 0.78
C ARG A 231 -15.22 -1.56 -0.36
N MET A 232 -15.77 -1.95 -1.51
CA MET A 232 -15.87 -1.07 -2.69
C MET A 232 -16.59 0.26 -2.39
N GLU A 233 -17.67 0.22 -1.63
CA GLU A 233 -18.39 1.44 -1.23
C GLU A 233 -17.52 2.39 -0.40
N SER A 234 -16.74 1.87 0.56
CA SER A 234 -15.84 2.68 1.38
C SER A 234 -14.73 3.33 0.56
N ARG A 235 -14.16 2.60 -0.42
CA ARG A 235 -13.18 3.14 -1.37
C ARG A 235 -13.74 4.32 -2.15
N MET A 236 -14.96 4.17 -2.69
CA MET A 236 -15.65 5.21 -3.45
C MET A 236 -16.01 6.42 -2.58
N LYS A 237 -16.52 6.19 -1.36
CA LYS A 237 -16.83 7.30 -0.44
C LYS A 237 -15.61 8.14 -0.13
N GLU A 238 -14.46 7.53 0.09
CA GLU A 238 -13.23 8.26 0.34
C GLU A 238 -12.73 9.00 -0.90
N ALA A 239 -12.78 8.35 -2.07
CA ALA A 239 -12.44 9.00 -3.33
C ALA A 239 -13.33 10.22 -3.62
N ALA A 240 -14.64 10.11 -3.40
CA ALA A 240 -15.58 11.21 -3.58
C ALA A 240 -15.31 12.38 -2.63
N LYS A 241 -14.95 12.13 -1.36
CA LYS A 241 -14.55 13.20 -0.41
C LYS A 241 -13.34 13.99 -0.89
N LEU A 242 -12.45 13.34 -1.63
CA LEU A 242 -11.22 13.94 -2.19
C LEU A 242 -11.44 14.57 -3.57
N GLY A 243 -12.69 14.61 -4.05
CA GLY A 243 -13.07 15.28 -5.29
C GLY A 243 -12.99 14.42 -6.54
N PHE A 244 -12.70 13.12 -6.43
CA PHE A 244 -12.78 12.20 -7.57
C PHE A 244 -14.24 11.99 -7.97
N LYS A 245 -14.46 11.84 -9.27
CA LYS A 245 -15.80 11.73 -9.87
C LYS A 245 -16.02 10.43 -10.59
N ARG A 246 -14.94 9.73 -10.97
CA ARG A 246 -14.99 8.53 -11.81
C ARG A 246 -14.31 7.35 -11.13
N VAL A 247 -14.81 6.16 -11.40
CA VAL A 247 -14.23 4.89 -10.93
C VAL A 247 -14.06 3.97 -12.13
N LEU A 248 -12.86 3.44 -12.35
CA LEU A 248 -12.63 2.27 -13.19
C LEU A 248 -12.52 1.03 -12.29
N GLY A 249 -13.45 0.10 -12.43
CA GLY A 249 -13.51 -1.06 -11.54
C GLY A 249 -14.45 -2.16 -12.02
N PRO A 250 -14.69 -3.20 -11.20
CA PRO A 250 -15.59 -4.31 -11.52
C PRO A 250 -16.99 -3.86 -11.97
N GLN A 251 -17.65 -4.63 -12.84
CA GLN A 251 -18.99 -4.27 -13.35
C GLN A 251 -20.08 -4.22 -12.26
N ASP A 252 -19.99 -5.07 -11.22
CA ASP A 252 -20.99 -5.21 -10.15
C ASP A 252 -20.98 -4.05 -9.11
N LEU A 253 -20.39 -2.92 -9.47
CA LEU A 253 -20.35 -1.72 -8.64
C LEU A 253 -21.68 -0.95 -8.78
N GLU A 254 -22.44 -0.84 -7.70
CA GLU A 254 -23.62 0.04 -7.67
C GLU A 254 -23.21 1.50 -7.50
N GLY A 255 -23.82 2.37 -8.33
CA GLY A 255 -23.59 3.81 -8.39
C GLY A 255 -23.90 4.55 -7.10
N GLY A 256 -22.85 4.85 -6.34
CA GLY A 256 -22.89 5.88 -5.31
C GLY A 256 -22.85 7.29 -5.93
N SER A 257 -22.08 8.19 -5.33
CA SER A 257 -21.90 9.59 -5.79
C SER A 257 -20.92 9.76 -6.96
N MET A 258 -20.36 8.67 -7.49
CA MET A 258 -19.34 8.67 -8.54
C MET A 258 -19.84 7.92 -9.78
N LYS A 259 -19.37 8.34 -10.96
CA LYS A 259 -19.61 7.67 -12.22
C LYS A 259 -18.76 6.41 -12.34
N ILE A 260 -19.40 5.27 -12.56
CA ILE A 260 -18.73 3.97 -12.62
C ILE A 260 -18.51 3.55 -14.07
N HIS A 261 -17.25 3.29 -14.40
CA HIS A 261 -16.80 2.64 -15.62
C HIS A 261 -16.52 1.16 -15.28
N GLY A 262 -17.61 0.41 -15.14
CA GLY A 262 -17.57 -1.02 -14.81
C GLY A 262 -17.00 -1.85 -15.96
N VAL A 263 -16.07 -2.74 -15.64
CA VAL A 263 -15.45 -3.67 -16.60
C VAL A 263 -15.52 -5.10 -16.08
N THR A 264 -15.76 -6.06 -16.98
CA THR A 264 -15.70 -7.50 -16.68
C THR A 264 -14.41 -8.13 -17.14
N ARG A 265 -13.82 -7.62 -18.23
CA ARG A 265 -12.54 -8.07 -18.77
C ARG A 265 -11.50 -6.96 -18.72
N LEU A 266 -10.26 -7.34 -18.45
CA LEU A 266 -9.13 -6.43 -18.49
C LEU A 266 -8.98 -5.78 -19.88
N ALA A 267 -9.25 -6.53 -20.95
CA ALA A 267 -9.21 -6.01 -22.31
C ALA A 267 -10.16 -4.82 -22.53
N ASP A 268 -11.31 -4.78 -21.86
CA ASP A 268 -12.26 -3.66 -21.96
C ASP A 268 -11.74 -2.42 -21.23
N ALA A 269 -11.05 -2.61 -20.10
CA ALA A 269 -10.36 -1.53 -19.41
C ALA A 269 -9.24 -0.93 -20.27
N ILE A 270 -8.42 -1.78 -20.89
CA ILE A 270 -7.32 -1.33 -21.76
C ILE A 270 -7.84 -0.59 -22.98
N ARG A 271 -8.89 -1.12 -23.64
CA ARG A 271 -9.54 -0.45 -24.77
C ARG A 271 -10.05 0.93 -24.37
N ARG A 272 -10.72 1.04 -23.22
CA ARG A 272 -11.23 2.32 -22.71
C ARG A 272 -10.11 3.34 -22.48
N ILE A 273 -8.97 2.91 -21.92
CA ILE A 273 -7.79 3.76 -21.72
C ILE A 273 -7.24 4.23 -23.06
N GLY A 274 -7.01 3.30 -24.01
CA GLY A 274 -6.43 3.64 -25.31
C GLY A 274 -7.34 4.47 -26.22
N GLU A 275 -8.66 4.39 -26.06
CA GLU A 275 -9.63 5.19 -26.80
C GLU A 275 -10.01 6.48 -26.06
N SER A 276 -9.45 6.74 -24.87
CA SER A 276 -9.78 7.88 -24.01
C SER A 276 -11.29 8.07 -23.79
N GLN A 277 -12.04 6.96 -23.66
CA GLN A 277 -13.51 6.95 -23.52
C GLN A 277 -13.97 7.08 -22.06
N TRP A 278 -14.18 8.32 -21.62
CA TRP A 278 -14.57 8.64 -20.24
C TRP A 278 -15.89 9.43 -20.12
N GLU A 279 -16.55 9.67 -21.26
CA GLU A 279 -17.88 10.29 -21.38
C GLU A 279 -19.04 9.36 -21.03
#